data_AF-A0A2M7SSU1-F1
#
_entry.id   AF-A0A2M7SSU1-F1
#
_cell.length_a   1.000
_cell.length_b   1.000
_cell.length_c   1.000
_cell.angle_alpha   90.00
_cell.angle_beta   90.00
_cell.angle_gamma   90.00
#
_symmetry.space_group_name_H-M   'P 1'
#
loop_
_entity.id
_entity.type
_entity.pdbx_description
1 polymer ?
#
loop_
_entity_poly.entity_id
_entity_poly.type
_entity_poly.pdbx_seq_one_letter_code
_entity_poly.pdbx_strand_id
1 'polypeptide(L)'
;TLLAYFLWWNMVHPGANWDHKPKLEKKLGLKESDDYYLPIRGDTEHEFYYDIWSNIHYGFVGSAAGFDADTLHKYAESGVLGAGKTDGGDKLSVQIGIDLWNKYQLELTQSNVINEILSHTNDYLNIQRNDPNVGVVIDWVDGNLK
;
A
#
# COMPACT_ATOMS: atom_id res chain seq x y z
N THR A 1 4.14 0.27 25.69
CA THR A 1 5.36 -0.01 24.90
C THR A 1 5.41 -1.45 24.43
N LEU A 2 5.63 -2.50 25.24
CA LEU A 2 5.56 -3.90 24.72
C LEU A 2 4.14 -4.39 24.36
N LEU A 3 3.16 -4.05 25.20
CA LEU A 3 1.76 -4.41 24.95
C LEU A 3 1.21 -3.77 23.66
N ALA A 4 1.63 -2.53 23.35
CA ALA A 4 1.24 -1.84 22.13
C ALA A 4 1.76 -2.57 20.88
N TYR A 5 3.04 -2.97 20.87
CA TYR A 5 3.60 -3.77 19.79
C TYR A 5 2.94 -5.15 19.66
N PHE A 6 2.62 -5.80 20.78
CA PHE A 6 1.92 -7.08 20.75
C PHE A 6 0.49 -6.96 20.17
N LEU A 7 -0.28 -5.97 20.64
CA LEU A 7 -1.64 -5.72 20.12
C LEU A 7 -1.60 -5.33 18.65
N TRP A 8 -0.65 -4.47 18.26
CA TRP A 8 -0.43 -4.10 16.86
C TRP A 8 -0.13 -5.33 15.99
N TRP A 9 0.82 -6.16 16.43
CA TRP A 9 1.20 -7.35 15.69
C TRP A 9 0.03 -8.30 15.43
N ASN A 10 -0.81 -8.56 16.45
CA ASN A 10 -2.01 -9.40 16.32
C ASN A 10 -3.02 -8.89 15.28
N MET A 11 -2.90 -7.62 14.87
CA MET A 11 -3.76 -7.05 13.83
C MET A 11 -3.16 -7.16 12.44
N VAL A 12 -1.83 -7.08 12.29
CA VAL A 12 -1.16 -6.86 10.99
C VAL A 12 -0.41 -8.06 10.43
N HIS A 13 -0.21 -9.13 11.20
CA HIS A 13 0.52 -10.30 10.71
C HIS A 13 -0.26 -11.06 9.60
N PRO A 14 0.38 -11.91 8.79
CA PRO A 14 -0.29 -12.71 7.78
C PRO A 14 -1.44 -13.52 8.36
N GLY A 15 -2.59 -13.48 7.70
CA GLY A 15 -3.83 -14.07 8.16
C GLY A 15 -4.56 -13.30 9.26
N ALA A 16 -4.03 -12.18 9.74
CA ALA A 16 -4.69 -11.35 10.75
C ALA A 16 -5.80 -10.46 10.15
N ASN A 17 -6.44 -9.68 11.00
CA ASN A 17 -7.57 -8.85 10.62
C ASN A 17 -7.21 -7.72 9.64
N TRP A 18 -5.99 -7.22 9.64
CA TRP A 18 -5.51 -6.19 8.71
C TRP A 18 -4.52 -6.72 7.67
N ASP A 19 -4.40 -8.04 7.54
CA ASP A 19 -3.83 -8.64 6.34
C ASP A 19 -4.88 -8.56 5.21
N HIS A 20 -4.84 -7.45 4.48
CA HIS A 20 -5.85 -7.14 3.46
C HIS A 20 -5.57 -7.85 2.14
N LYS A 21 -4.33 -8.25 1.86
CA LYS A 21 -3.94 -8.80 0.55
C LYS A 21 -4.82 -10.01 0.15
N PRO A 22 -4.95 -11.08 0.97
CA PRO A 22 -5.79 -12.22 0.62
C PRO A 22 -7.30 -11.88 0.53
N LYS A 23 -7.74 -10.85 1.26
CA LYS A 23 -9.15 -10.40 1.27
C LYS A 23 -9.47 -9.65 -0.01
N LEU A 24 -8.57 -8.80 -0.48
CA LEU A 24 -8.69 -8.07 -1.74
C LEU A 24 -8.66 -9.06 -2.92
N GLU A 25 -7.72 -10.00 -2.93
CA GLU A 25 -7.66 -11.07 -3.93
C GLU A 25 -9.00 -11.79 -4.07
N LYS A 26 -9.55 -12.27 -2.95
CA LYS A 26 -10.84 -12.96 -2.92
C LYS A 26 -12.00 -12.06 -3.37
N LYS A 27 -12.01 -10.80 -2.93
CA LYS A 27 -13.13 -9.86 -3.20
C LYS A 27 -13.17 -9.42 -4.65
N LEU A 28 -12.01 -9.20 -5.25
CA LEU A 28 -11.87 -8.73 -6.63
C LEU A 28 -11.70 -9.88 -7.63
N GLY A 29 -11.55 -11.12 -7.14
CA GLY A 29 -11.43 -12.31 -7.98
C GLY A 29 -10.07 -12.41 -8.69
N LEU A 30 -9.02 -11.86 -8.08
CA LEU A 30 -7.65 -11.83 -8.64
C LEU A 30 -7.09 -13.25 -8.64
N LYS A 31 -6.74 -13.77 -9.83
CA LYS A 31 -6.26 -15.15 -9.97
C LYS A 31 -5.00 -15.25 -10.81
N GLU A 32 -4.92 -14.43 -11.85
CA GLU A 32 -3.80 -14.41 -12.78
C GLU A 32 -2.96 -13.14 -12.54
N SER A 33 -1.69 -13.16 -12.94
CA SER A 33 -0.75 -12.08 -12.66
C SER A 33 -1.18 -10.70 -13.19
N ASP A 34 -1.97 -10.68 -14.26
CA ASP A 34 -2.53 -9.49 -14.89
C ASP A 34 -3.76 -8.92 -14.16
N ASP A 35 -4.45 -9.71 -13.33
CA ASP A 35 -5.60 -9.22 -12.56
C ASP A 35 -5.16 -8.27 -11.42
N TYR A 36 -3.91 -8.35 -11.01
CA TYR A 36 -3.40 -7.66 -9.83
C TYR A 36 -3.13 -6.17 -10.01
N TYR A 37 -3.22 -5.67 -11.23
CA TYR A 37 -3.11 -4.24 -11.54
C TYR A 37 -4.51 -3.68 -11.75
N LEU A 38 -4.83 -2.61 -11.01
CA LEU A 38 -6.16 -2.06 -10.96
C LEU A 38 -6.14 -0.55 -11.25
N PRO A 39 -7.12 -0.03 -12.02
CA PRO A 39 -7.19 1.40 -12.29
C PRO A 39 -7.63 2.17 -11.04
N ILE A 40 -7.11 3.39 -10.89
CA ILE A 40 -7.57 4.34 -9.88
C ILE A 40 -8.43 5.40 -10.58
N ARG A 41 -9.63 5.63 -10.06
CA ARG A 41 -10.55 6.64 -10.60
C ARG A 41 -9.85 8.01 -10.69
N GLY A 42 -9.80 8.56 -11.90
CA GLY A 42 -9.16 9.85 -12.19
C GLY A 42 -7.84 9.71 -12.92
N ASP A 43 -7.27 8.51 -12.97
CA ASP A 43 -6.16 8.12 -13.83
C ASP A 43 -6.69 7.25 -14.97
N THR A 44 -6.27 7.57 -16.20
CA THR A 44 -6.64 6.83 -17.41
C THR A 44 -5.43 6.24 -18.12
N GLU A 45 -4.25 6.39 -17.54
CA GLU A 45 -2.97 6.03 -18.15
C GLU A 45 -2.23 4.96 -17.37
N HIS A 46 -2.59 4.71 -16.10
CA HIS A 46 -1.87 3.78 -15.25
C HIS A 46 -2.78 2.84 -14.46
N GLU A 47 -2.25 1.65 -14.18
CA GLU A 47 -2.84 0.70 -13.25
C GLU A 47 -1.86 0.39 -12.13
N PHE A 48 -2.39 0.31 -10.91
CA PHE A 48 -1.59 0.16 -9.70
C PHE A 48 -1.73 -1.25 -9.15
N TYR A 49 -0.63 -1.81 -8.70
CA TYR A 49 -0.64 -3.12 -8.07
C TYR A 49 -1.49 -3.07 -6.80
N TYR A 50 -2.39 -4.04 -6.65
CA TYR A 50 -3.47 -4.00 -5.66
C TYR A 50 -3.00 -3.88 -4.20
N ASP A 51 -1.76 -4.24 -3.91
CA ASP A 51 -1.28 -4.34 -2.54
C ASP A 51 -0.91 -2.98 -1.93
N ILE A 52 -0.82 -1.92 -2.74
CA ILE A 52 -0.64 -0.53 -2.28
C ILE A 52 -1.72 -0.17 -1.25
N TRP A 53 -2.94 -0.69 -1.38
CA TRP A 53 -4.04 -0.42 -0.45
C TRP A 53 -3.74 -0.94 0.95
N SER A 54 -3.12 -2.11 1.06
CA SER A 54 -2.75 -2.71 2.35
C SER A 54 -1.62 -1.91 3.02
N ASN A 55 -0.62 -1.48 2.23
CA ASN A 55 0.52 -0.73 2.72
C ASN A 55 0.13 0.71 3.13
N ILE A 56 -0.72 1.39 2.35
CA ILE A 56 -1.27 2.71 2.70
C ILE A 56 -2.10 2.61 3.98
N HIS A 57 -2.95 1.59 4.12
CA HIS A 57 -3.69 1.36 5.36
C HIS A 57 -2.76 1.13 6.55
N TYR A 58 -1.70 0.34 6.39
CA TYR A 58 -0.71 0.08 7.44
C TYR A 58 -0.06 1.38 7.94
N GLY A 59 0.40 2.23 7.03
CA GLY A 59 0.97 3.54 7.37
C GLY A 59 -0.04 4.43 8.10
N PHE A 60 -1.25 4.58 7.53
CA PHE A 60 -2.29 5.45 8.08
C PHE A 60 -2.74 5.04 9.49
N VAL A 61 -3.12 3.78 9.66
CA VAL A 61 -3.61 3.28 10.96
C VAL A 61 -2.48 3.17 11.97
N GLY A 62 -1.25 2.91 11.51
CA GLY A 62 -0.06 2.89 12.35
C GLY A 62 0.24 4.26 12.96
N SER A 63 0.19 5.30 12.13
CA SER A 63 0.33 6.68 12.61
C SER A 63 -0.84 7.09 13.51
N ALA A 64 -2.06 6.65 13.21
CA ALA A 64 -3.22 6.84 14.09
C ALA A 64 -3.08 6.17 15.46
N ALA A 65 -2.39 5.03 15.52
CA ALA A 65 -2.06 4.33 16.75
C ALA A 65 -0.88 4.96 17.53
N GLY A 66 -0.25 6.00 16.97
CA GLY A 66 0.83 6.75 17.59
C GLY A 66 2.25 6.21 17.35
N PHE A 67 2.44 5.32 16.37
CA PHE A 67 3.78 4.92 15.95
C PHE A 67 4.42 6.00 15.06
N ASP A 68 5.72 6.26 15.28
CA ASP A 68 6.50 7.11 14.40
C ASP A 68 6.82 6.44 13.06
N ALA A 69 7.17 7.26 12.06
CA ALA A 69 7.42 6.80 10.70
C ALA A 69 8.56 5.77 10.62
N ASP A 70 9.66 6.01 11.33
CA ASP A 70 10.82 5.11 11.36
C ASP A 70 10.44 3.73 11.88
N THR A 71 9.63 3.69 12.94
CA THR A 71 9.08 2.47 13.50
C THR A 71 8.22 1.74 12.47
N LEU A 72 7.29 2.43 11.82
CA LEU A 72 6.40 1.82 10.83
C LEU A 72 7.17 1.23 9.64
N HIS A 73 8.12 1.97 9.08
CA HIS A 73 8.98 1.50 7.98
C HIS A 73 9.84 0.32 8.42
N LYS A 74 10.47 0.40 9.59
CA LYS A 74 11.29 -0.71 10.12
C LYS A 74 10.47 -1.98 10.32
N TYR A 75 9.24 -1.88 10.84
CA TYR A 75 8.40 -3.05 11.03
C TYR A 75 7.91 -3.64 9.70
N ALA A 76 7.54 -2.79 8.74
CA ALA A 76 7.19 -3.23 7.38
C ALA A 76 8.37 -3.96 6.72
N GLU A 77 9.57 -3.38 6.77
CA GLU A 77 10.81 -3.92 6.21
C GLU A 77 11.30 -5.19 6.89
N SER A 78 11.07 -5.31 8.20
CA SER A 78 11.70 -6.37 8.99
C SER A 78 11.28 -7.77 8.53
N GLY A 79 10.10 -7.92 7.90
CA GLY A 79 9.55 -9.22 7.52
C GLY A 79 9.39 -10.19 8.70
N VAL A 80 9.64 -9.74 9.94
CA VAL A 80 9.90 -10.60 11.12
C VAL A 80 8.67 -11.43 11.46
N LEU A 81 7.50 -11.08 10.95
CA LEU A 81 6.29 -11.85 11.14
C LEU A 81 5.55 -12.01 9.81
N GLY A 82 6.23 -12.51 8.78
CA GLY A 82 5.66 -13.09 7.57
C GLY A 82 5.17 -12.11 6.49
N ALA A 83 5.53 -10.83 6.58
CA ALA A 83 5.49 -9.94 5.42
C ALA A 83 6.57 -10.37 4.41
N GLY A 84 6.26 -10.35 3.13
CA GLY A 84 7.19 -10.67 2.04
C GLY A 84 8.41 -9.74 1.99
N LYS A 85 9.24 -9.85 0.94
CA LYS A 85 10.32 -8.89 0.74
C LYS A 85 9.72 -7.50 0.53
N THR A 86 10.11 -6.53 1.36
CA THR A 86 9.74 -5.13 1.18
C THR A 86 10.54 -4.49 0.06
N ASP A 87 9.85 -3.85 -0.88
CA ASP A 87 10.46 -3.09 -1.97
C ASP A 87 10.23 -1.57 -1.87
N GLY A 88 10.68 -0.81 -2.87
CA GLY A 88 10.49 0.64 -2.90
C GLY A 88 9.03 1.05 -2.95
N GLY A 89 8.17 0.27 -3.63
CA GLY A 89 6.74 0.53 -3.77
C GLY A 89 6.01 0.35 -2.45
N ASP A 90 6.35 -0.70 -1.70
CA ASP A 90 5.86 -0.92 -0.34
C ASP A 90 6.18 0.29 0.56
N LYS A 91 7.45 0.74 0.56
CA LYS A 91 7.89 1.88 1.37
C LYS A 91 7.16 3.16 1.00
N LEU A 92 7.04 3.47 -0.29
CA LEU A 92 6.30 4.65 -0.74
C LEU A 92 4.83 4.57 -0.30
N SER A 93 4.20 3.41 -0.45
CA SER A 93 2.80 3.20 -0.06
C SER A 93 2.59 3.37 1.45
N VAL A 94 3.49 2.85 2.29
CA VAL A 94 3.46 3.10 3.74
C VAL A 94 3.62 4.59 4.04
N GLN A 95 4.54 5.27 3.33
CA GLN A 95 4.77 6.70 3.51
C GLN A 95 3.53 7.53 3.15
N ILE A 96 2.86 7.22 2.03
CA ILE A 96 1.59 7.86 1.65
C ILE A 96 0.55 7.70 2.76
N GLY A 97 0.44 6.51 3.36
CA GLY A 97 -0.44 6.29 4.52
C GLY A 97 -0.13 7.19 5.72
N ILE A 98 1.16 7.30 6.07
CA ILE A 98 1.64 8.17 7.15
C ILE A 98 1.28 9.63 6.86
N ASP A 99 1.51 10.10 5.63
CA ASP A 99 1.27 11.48 5.24
C ASP A 99 -0.22 11.82 5.21
N LEU A 100 -1.06 10.88 4.75
CA LEU A 100 -2.51 11.01 4.82
C LEU A 100 -3.01 11.18 6.27
N TRP A 101 -2.46 10.42 7.22
CA TRP A 101 -2.80 10.59 8.63
C TRP A 101 -2.34 11.95 9.14
N ASN A 102 -1.10 12.34 8.88
CA ASN A 102 -0.53 13.61 9.34
C ASN A 102 -1.31 14.81 8.81
N LYS A 103 -1.82 14.74 7.58
CA LYS A 103 -2.49 15.83 6.88
C LYS A 103 -3.99 15.91 7.18
N TYR A 104 -4.68 14.77 7.23
CA TYR A 104 -6.14 14.75 7.26
C TYR A 104 -6.72 14.08 8.51
N GLN A 105 -5.99 13.18 9.17
CA GLN A 105 -6.46 12.44 10.34
C GLN A 105 -7.88 11.85 10.12
N LEU A 106 -8.84 12.17 10.99
CA LEU A 106 -10.22 11.68 10.89
C LEU A 106 -11.07 12.41 9.84
N GLU A 107 -10.58 13.53 9.29
CA GLU A 107 -11.23 14.28 8.21
C GLU A 107 -10.86 13.73 6.81
N LEU A 108 -10.17 12.58 6.75
CA LEU A 108 -9.77 11.94 5.51
C LEU A 108 -10.99 11.60 4.64
N THR A 109 -10.95 12.03 3.38
CA THR A 109 -11.94 11.66 2.37
C THR A 109 -11.36 10.71 1.32
N GLN A 110 -12.24 10.02 0.58
CA GLN A 110 -11.84 9.20 -0.56
C GLN A 110 -11.03 10.00 -1.60
N SER A 111 -11.43 11.24 -1.87
CA SER A 111 -10.71 12.12 -2.80
C SER A 111 -9.32 12.47 -2.30
N ASN A 112 -9.12 12.63 -0.99
CA ASN A 112 -7.78 12.84 -0.45
C ASN A 112 -6.88 11.64 -0.71
N VAL A 113 -7.36 10.42 -0.46
CA VAL A 113 -6.60 9.19 -0.72
C VAL A 113 -6.22 9.08 -2.20
N ILE A 114 -7.19 9.23 -3.10
CA ILE A 114 -6.96 9.14 -4.54
C ILE A 114 -5.95 10.21 -4.99
N ASN A 115 -6.16 11.46 -4.61
CA ASN A 115 -5.29 12.55 -5.05
C ASN A 115 -3.85 12.39 -4.54
N GLU A 116 -3.67 11.91 -3.30
CA GLU A 116 -2.34 11.69 -2.76
C GLU A 116 -1.62 10.56 -3.51
N ILE A 117 -2.29 9.43 -3.77
CA ILE A 117 -1.72 8.34 -4.57
C ILE A 117 -1.32 8.83 -5.97
N LEU A 118 -2.22 9.53 -6.66
CA LEU A 118 -1.96 10.01 -8.03
C LEU A 118 -0.88 11.10 -8.09
N SER A 119 -0.67 11.86 -7.00
CA SER A 119 0.46 12.79 -6.93
C SER A 119 1.83 12.09 -6.88
N HIS A 120 1.85 10.79 -6.53
CA HIS A 120 3.04 9.94 -6.46
C HIS A 120 3.18 8.95 -7.62
N THR A 121 2.35 9.04 -8.67
CA THR A 121 2.44 8.13 -9.84
C THR A 121 3.85 8.10 -10.45
N ASN A 122 4.49 9.27 -10.61
CA ASN A 122 5.85 9.35 -11.14
C ASN A 122 6.89 8.71 -10.21
N ASP A 123 6.69 8.77 -8.89
CA ASP A 123 7.60 8.15 -7.93
C ASP A 123 7.51 6.62 -8.01
N TYR A 124 6.29 6.08 -8.12
CA TYR A 124 6.09 4.65 -8.36
C TYR A 124 6.73 4.19 -9.68
N LEU A 125 6.53 4.93 -10.77
CA LEU A 125 7.15 4.65 -12.07
C LEU A 125 8.68 4.66 -11.98
N ASN A 126 9.25 5.62 -11.25
CA ASN A 126 10.69 5.69 -11.06
C ASN A 126 11.23 4.52 -10.24
N ILE A 127 10.51 4.08 -9.21
CA ILE A 127 10.87 2.90 -8.42
C ILE A 127 10.91 1.66 -9.32
N GLN A 128 9.85 1.41 -10.10
CA GLN A 128 9.75 0.26 -10.99
C GLN A 128 10.81 0.29 -12.11
N ARG A 129 11.13 1.47 -12.66
CA ARG A 129 12.21 1.61 -13.66
C ARG A 129 13.59 1.29 -13.07
N ASN A 130 13.81 1.63 -11.80
CA ASN A 130 15.09 1.42 -11.13
C ASN A 130 15.24 0.01 -10.55
N ASP A 131 14.14 -0.68 -10.27
CA ASP A 131 14.12 -2.11 -9.93
C ASP A 131 13.01 -2.83 -10.73
N PRO A 132 13.33 -3.41 -11.89
CA PRO A 132 12.32 -4.03 -12.76
C PRO A 132 11.70 -5.30 -12.16
N ASN A 133 12.18 -5.77 -11.00
CA ASN A 133 11.55 -6.88 -10.28
C ASN A 133 10.43 -6.43 -9.33
N VAL A 134 10.20 -5.12 -9.23
CA VAL A 134 9.21 -4.49 -8.36
C VAL A 134 7.99 -4.12 -9.20
N GLY A 135 6.86 -4.78 -8.95
CA GLY A 135 5.60 -4.55 -9.66
C GLY A 135 4.70 -3.63 -8.85
N VAL A 136 4.60 -2.36 -9.22
CA VAL A 136 3.83 -1.37 -8.44
C VAL A 136 2.88 -0.57 -9.31
N VAL A 137 3.30 -0.19 -10.51
CA VAL A 137 2.49 0.58 -11.45
C VAL A 137 2.88 0.25 -12.88
N ILE A 138 1.91 0.03 -13.76
CA ILE A 138 2.16 -0.17 -15.18
C ILE A 138 1.50 0.94 -15.99
N ASP A 139 2.21 1.41 -17.02
CA ASP A 139 1.62 2.24 -18.05
C ASP A 139 0.59 1.40 -18.81
N TRP A 140 -0.51 2.02 -19.20
CA TRP A 140 -1.57 1.38 -19.98
C TRP A 140 -1.10 1.25 -21.44
N VAL A 141 -0.43 0.15 -21.72
CA VAL A 141 -0.05 -0.25 -23.07
C VAL A 141 -1.15 -1.18 -23.57
N ASP A 142 -1.90 -0.76 -24.59
CA ASP A 142 -2.83 -1.59 -25.40
C ASP A 142 -4.36 -1.43 -25.22
N GLY A 143 -4.87 -0.37 -24.61
CA GLY A 143 -6.26 0.01 -24.93
C GLY A 143 -7.35 -0.87 -24.29
N ASN A 144 -6.98 -1.92 -23.56
CA ASN A 144 -7.92 -2.87 -22.98
C ASN A 144 -8.17 -2.50 -21.52
N LEU A 145 -9.32 -1.91 -21.26
CA LEU A 145 -9.89 -1.81 -19.92
C LEU A 145 -10.41 -3.21 -19.53
N LYS A 146 -10.01 -3.71 -18.36
CA LYS A 146 -10.84 -4.67 -17.61
C LYS A 146 -11.85 -3.90 -16.76
#